data_AF-A0A101D482-F1
#
_entry.id   AF-A0A101D482-F1
#
_cell.length_a   1.000
_cell.length_b   1.000
_cell.length_c   1.000
_cell.angle_alpha   90.00
_cell.angle_beta   90.00
_cell.angle_gamma   90.00
#
_symmetry.space_group_name_H-M   'P 1'
#
loop_
_entity.id
_entity.type
_entity.pdbx_description
1 polymer ?
#
loop_
_entity_poly.entity_id
_entity_poly.type
_entity_poly.pdbx_seq_one_letter_code
_entity_poly.pdbx_strand_id
1 'polypeptide(L)'
;MAKKPTDLKTAAVQLDTLADPRLAAEGQRLLALLDKHAADMAKAPRRARMALLLSENKGSVTNVLADLRLKVEGAEKLKEAVGKEDGRLQRQKKTLDDALHPTTTALMNRAGRLKDEKLGLEQRIKQMESQHLKAIKQLAEAGLTCEEAESRAKPSRSDIQKLTSELHSLPFIGDQVQWRLGSYVHRLKLQEQSKTPRELTA
;
A
#
# COMPACT_ATOMS: atom_id res chain seq x y z
N MET A 1 20.59 -12.58 3.38
CA MET A 1 19.54 -13.63 3.38
C MET A 1 18.26 -13.03 2.80
N ALA A 2 17.92 -13.36 1.56
CA ALA A 2 16.70 -12.86 0.92
C ALA A 2 15.48 -13.58 1.52
N LYS A 3 14.65 -12.85 2.29
CA LYS A 3 13.35 -13.36 2.80
C LYS A 3 12.47 -13.72 1.59
N LYS A 4 11.89 -14.93 1.59
CA LYS A 4 11.10 -15.47 0.46
C LYS A 4 9.86 -14.58 0.19
N PRO A 5 9.53 -14.28 -1.08
CA PRO A 5 8.39 -13.42 -1.45
C PRO A 5 7.02 -13.97 -1.04
N THR A 6 6.91 -15.28 -0.79
CA THR A 6 5.70 -15.92 -0.25
C THR A 6 5.35 -15.43 1.16
N ASP A 7 6.36 -15.07 1.96
CA ASP A 7 6.18 -14.62 3.34
C ASP A 7 5.59 -13.20 3.40
N LEU A 8 5.96 -12.35 2.44
CA LEU A 8 5.46 -10.97 2.33
C LEU A 8 4.02 -10.91 1.83
N LYS A 9 3.64 -11.72 0.84
CA LYS A 9 2.25 -11.77 0.36
C LYS A 9 1.31 -12.29 1.45
N THR A 10 1.71 -13.33 2.18
CA THR A 10 0.93 -13.84 3.30
C THR A 10 0.86 -12.82 4.45
N ALA A 11 1.97 -12.14 4.75
CA ALA A 11 1.96 -11.05 5.73
C ALA A 11 1.03 -9.90 5.33
N ALA A 12 1.05 -9.49 4.06
CA ALA A 12 0.16 -8.45 3.54
C ALA A 12 -1.31 -8.86 3.64
N VAL A 13 -1.66 -10.08 3.22
CA VAL A 13 -3.03 -10.60 3.35
C VAL A 13 -3.46 -10.67 4.81
N GLN A 14 -2.60 -11.12 5.72
CA GLN A 14 -2.91 -11.13 7.17
C GLN A 14 -3.14 -9.73 7.72
N LEU A 15 -2.30 -8.76 7.34
CA LEU A 15 -2.45 -7.35 7.73
C LEU A 15 -3.74 -6.75 7.17
N ASP A 16 -4.07 -7.03 5.90
CA ASP A 16 -5.28 -6.57 5.23
C ASP A 16 -6.54 -7.21 5.84
N THR A 17 -6.49 -8.48 6.23
CA THR A 17 -7.61 -9.18 6.87
C THR A 17 -7.87 -8.61 8.27
N LEU A 18 -6.82 -8.27 9.02
CA LEU A 18 -6.91 -7.59 10.31
C LEU A 18 -7.31 -6.11 10.17
N ALA A 19 -7.03 -5.51 9.01
CA ALA A 19 -7.43 -4.15 8.66
C ALA A 19 -8.80 -4.07 7.97
N ASP A 20 -9.49 -5.20 7.73
CA ASP A 20 -10.84 -5.20 7.17
C ASP A 20 -11.78 -4.46 8.15
N PRO A 21 -12.37 -3.33 7.74
CA PRO A 21 -13.15 -2.48 8.63
C PRO A 21 -14.38 -3.19 9.21
N ARG A 22 -14.89 -4.25 8.56
CA ARG A 22 -16.05 -5.00 9.07
C ARG A 22 -15.65 -5.98 10.18
N LEU A 23 -14.61 -6.77 9.95
CA LEU A 23 -14.09 -7.74 10.92
C LEU A 23 -13.41 -7.05 12.11
N ALA A 24 -12.69 -5.96 11.86
CA ALA A 24 -12.08 -5.14 12.90
C ALA A 24 -13.14 -4.51 13.81
N ALA A 25 -14.24 -3.97 13.26
CA ALA A 25 -15.29 -3.35 14.05
C ALA A 25 -16.06 -4.36 14.91
N GLU A 26 -16.39 -5.54 14.37
CA GLU A 26 -17.06 -6.59 15.12
C GLU A 26 -16.16 -7.16 16.22
N GLY A 27 -14.89 -7.45 15.90
CA GLY A 27 -13.90 -7.91 16.88
C GLY A 27 -13.67 -6.90 18.00
N GLN A 28 -13.52 -5.61 17.66
CA GLN A 28 -13.37 -4.53 18.65
C GLN A 28 -14.59 -4.40 19.56
N ARG A 29 -15.81 -4.54 19.02
CA ARG A 29 -17.04 -4.52 19.82
C ARG A 29 -17.09 -5.68 20.82
N LEU A 30 -16.76 -6.90 20.37
CA LEU A 30 -16.76 -8.07 21.24
C LEU A 30 -15.69 -7.98 22.33
N LEU A 31 -14.50 -7.47 22.00
CA LEU A 31 -13.45 -7.19 22.98
C LEU A 31 -13.90 -6.13 24.01
N ALA A 32 -14.50 -5.04 23.55
CA ALA A 32 -15.02 -4.01 24.45
C ALA A 32 -16.13 -4.54 25.38
N LEU A 33 -16.99 -5.43 24.90
CA LEU A 33 -18.00 -6.11 25.73
C LEU A 33 -17.35 -7.04 26.75
N LEU A 34 -16.34 -7.81 26.35
CA LEU A 34 -15.57 -8.67 27.25
C LEU A 34 -14.90 -7.86 28.36
N ASP A 35 -14.23 -6.76 28.01
CA ASP A 35 -13.55 -5.87 28.96
C ASP A 35 -14.55 -5.24 29.93
N LYS A 36 -15.72 -4.83 29.44
CA LYS A 36 -16.81 -4.33 30.27
C LYS A 36 -17.29 -5.38 31.27
N HIS A 37 -17.57 -6.60 30.81
CA HIS A 37 -18.00 -7.69 31.69
C HIS A 37 -16.92 -8.07 32.70
N ALA A 38 -15.64 -8.08 32.31
CA ALA A 38 -14.52 -8.31 33.22
C ALA A 38 -14.44 -7.20 34.29
N ALA A 39 -14.62 -5.94 33.91
CA ALA A 39 -14.65 -4.80 34.83
C ALA A 39 -15.85 -4.88 35.80
N ASP A 40 -17.02 -5.27 35.31
CA ASP A 40 -18.21 -5.44 36.15
C ASP A 40 -18.03 -6.59 37.16
N MET A 41 -17.44 -7.70 36.73
CA MET A 41 -17.05 -8.80 37.62
C MET A 41 -15.98 -8.37 38.64
N ALA A 42 -15.03 -7.52 38.25
CA ALA A 42 -14.00 -7.01 39.17
C ALA A 42 -14.59 -6.14 40.29
N LYS A 43 -15.64 -5.36 40.00
CA LYS A 43 -16.38 -4.53 40.96
C LYS A 43 -17.20 -5.36 41.95
N ALA A 44 -17.57 -6.60 41.61
CA ALA A 44 -18.31 -7.46 42.51
C ALA A 44 -17.48 -7.79 43.78
N PRO A 45 -18.10 -7.78 44.99
CA PRO A 45 -17.42 -8.15 46.22
C PRO A 45 -16.74 -9.52 46.12
N ARG A 46 -15.53 -9.64 46.66
CA ARG A 46 -14.75 -10.90 46.62
C ARG A 46 -15.52 -12.09 47.19
N ARG A 47 -16.33 -11.85 48.23
CA ARG A 47 -17.21 -12.88 48.83
C ARG A 47 -18.29 -13.37 47.86
N ALA A 48 -18.94 -12.47 47.11
CA ALA A 48 -19.96 -12.83 46.13
C ALA A 48 -19.35 -13.64 44.96
N ARG A 49 -18.16 -13.22 44.48
CA ARG A 49 -17.41 -13.98 43.47
C ARG A 49 -17.00 -15.38 43.94
N MET A 50 -16.55 -15.48 45.20
CA MET A 50 -16.16 -16.77 45.77
C MET A 50 -17.37 -17.69 46.00
N ALA A 51 -18.51 -17.14 46.43
CA ALA A 51 -19.76 -17.88 46.57
C ALA A 51 -20.25 -18.43 45.21
N LEU A 52 -20.15 -17.62 44.15
CA LEU A 52 -20.51 -18.04 42.79
C LEU A 52 -19.58 -19.16 42.30
N LEU A 53 -18.26 -19.01 42.44
CA LEU A 53 -17.30 -20.06 42.08
C LEU A 53 -17.53 -21.36 42.86
N LEU A 54 -17.84 -21.26 44.15
CA LEU A 54 -18.21 -22.42 44.97
C LEU A 54 -19.49 -23.07 44.47
N SER A 55 -20.50 -22.30 44.09
CA SER A 55 -21.76 -22.85 43.56
C SER A 55 -21.57 -23.59 42.24
N GLU A 56 -20.77 -23.06 41.32
CA GLU A 56 -20.43 -23.69 40.03
C GLU A 56 -19.63 -25.00 40.24
N ASN A 57 -18.83 -25.06 41.30
CA ASN A 57 -18.00 -26.21 41.64
C ASN A 57 -18.63 -27.14 42.70
N LYS A 58 -19.97 -27.12 42.82
CA LYS A 58 -20.75 -28.00 43.72
C LYS A 58 -20.34 -27.89 45.20
N GLY A 59 -19.93 -26.71 45.63
CA GLY A 59 -19.47 -26.42 47.00
C GLY A 59 -18.06 -26.91 47.32
N SER A 60 -17.35 -27.54 46.39
CA SER A 60 -16.02 -28.11 46.63
C SER A 60 -14.91 -27.08 46.43
N VAL A 61 -14.22 -26.74 47.52
CA VAL A 61 -13.06 -25.84 47.51
C VAL A 61 -11.90 -26.42 46.67
N THR A 62 -11.70 -27.74 46.67
CA THR A 62 -10.63 -28.37 45.88
C THR A 62 -10.88 -28.23 44.38
N ASN A 63 -12.14 -28.34 43.96
CA ASN A 63 -12.53 -28.14 42.56
C ASN A 63 -12.38 -26.67 42.16
N VAL A 64 -12.77 -25.73 43.03
CA VAL A 64 -12.55 -24.29 42.81
C VAL A 64 -11.06 -23.98 42.62
N LEU A 65 -10.18 -24.54 43.45
CA LEU A 65 -8.74 -24.32 43.33
C LEU A 65 -8.15 -24.93 42.05
N ALA A 66 -8.62 -26.11 41.65
CA ALA A 66 -8.19 -26.75 40.40
C ALA A 66 -8.63 -25.94 39.17
N ASP A 67 -9.88 -25.51 39.14
CA ASP A 67 -10.43 -24.68 38.06
C ASP A 67 -9.73 -23.31 37.97
N LEU A 68 -9.50 -22.64 39.10
CA LEU A 68 -8.76 -21.38 39.13
C LEU A 68 -7.31 -21.53 38.63
N ARG A 69 -6.62 -22.62 38.99
CA ARG A 69 -5.26 -22.88 38.49
C ARG A 69 -5.25 -23.04 36.97
N LEU A 70 -6.20 -23.80 36.42
CA LEU A 70 -6.32 -24.00 34.96
C LEU A 70 -6.62 -22.68 34.24
N LYS A 71 -7.53 -21.86 34.79
CA LYS A 71 -7.87 -20.55 34.21
C LYS A 71 -6.68 -19.59 34.23
N VAL A 72 -5.91 -19.57 35.33
CA VAL A 72 -4.69 -18.75 35.44
C VAL A 72 -3.63 -19.21 34.45
N GLU A 73 -3.34 -20.52 34.39
CA GLU A 73 -2.36 -21.07 33.44
C GLU A 73 -2.78 -20.81 31.98
N GLY A 74 -4.07 -20.95 31.66
CA GLY A 74 -4.61 -20.61 30.35
C GLY A 74 -4.44 -19.12 30.01
N ALA A 75 -4.69 -18.23 30.97
CA ALA A 75 -4.51 -16.79 30.79
C ALA A 75 -3.03 -16.41 30.58
N GLU A 76 -2.11 -17.05 31.30
CA GLU A 76 -0.66 -16.85 31.10
C GLU A 76 -0.21 -17.29 29.72
N LYS A 77 -0.64 -18.47 29.25
CA LYS A 77 -0.34 -18.96 27.89
C LYS A 77 -0.91 -18.02 26.82
N LEU A 78 -2.13 -17.52 27.00
CA LEU A 78 -2.73 -16.54 26.08
C LEU A 78 -1.95 -15.23 26.06
N LYS A 79 -1.53 -14.72 27.23
CA LYS A 79 -0.70 -13.52 27.33
C LYS A 79 0.62 -13.68 26.57
N GLU A 80 1.29 -14.82 26.71
CA GLU A 80 2.52 -15.12 25.96
C GLU A 80 2.28 -15.21 24.45
N ALA A 81 1.19 -15.85 24.03
CA ALA A 81 0.83 -15.97 22.62
C ALA A 81 0.57 -14.59 21.99
N VAL A 82 -0.19 -13.73 22.67
CA VAL A 82 -0.45 -12.35 22.23
C VAL A 82 0.86 -11.55 22.12
N GLY A 83 1.75 -11.67 23.11
CA GLY A 83 3.06 -10.99 23.06
C GLY A 83 3.95 -11.46 21.91
N LYS A 84 3.93 -12.76 21.57
CA LYS A 84 4.65 -13.31 20.42
C LYS A 84 4.06 -12.82 19.10
N GLU A 85 2.74 -12.79 18.98
CA GLU A 85 2.05 -12.29 17.79
C GLU A 85 2.26 -10.80 17.57
N ASP A 86 2.22 -9.96 18.61
CA ASP A 86 2.51 -8.53 18.49
C ASP A 86 3.96 -8.31 17.98
N GLY A 87 4.93 -9.02 18.55
CA GLY A 87 6.31 -8.99 18.07
C GLY A 87 6.46 -9.47 16.62
N ARG A 88 5.67 -10.46 16.18
CA ARG A 88 5.65 -10.96 14.80
C ARG A 88 5.06 -9.91 13.85
N LEU A 89 3.91 -9.33 14.20
CA LEU A 89 3.22 -8.30 13.41
C LEU A 89 4.08 -7.05 13.25
N GLN A 90 4.74 -6.58 14.32
CA GLN A 90 5.66 -5.44 14.24
C GLN A 90 6.84 -5.70 13.29
N ARG A 91 7.41 -6.92 13.33
CA ARG A 91 8.49 -7.31 12.39
C ARG A 91 7.99 -7.40 10.95
N GLN A 92 6.79 -7.92 10.74
CA GLN A 92 6.18 -8.02 9.42
C GLN A 92 5.88 -6.63 8.86
N LYS A 93 5.28 -5.73 9.66
CA LYS A 93 5.05 -4.33 9.29
C LYS A 93 6.35 -3.64 8.90
N LYS A 94 7.39 -3.73 9.74
CA LYS A 94 8.71 -3.16 9.43
C LYS A 94 9.28 -3.72 8.12
N THR A 95 9.18 -5.03 7.89
CA THR A 95 9.68 -5.64 6.66
C THR A 95 8.89 -5.15 5.44
N LEU A 96 7.59 -4.95 5.57
CA LEU A 96 6.73 -4.44 4.51
C LEU A 96 7.06 -2.96 4.20
N ASP A 97 7.22 -2.14 5.24
CA ASP A 97 7.62 -0.73 5.13
C ASP A 97 9.00 -0.62 4.46
N ASP A 98 9.98 -1.40 4.90
CA ASP A 98 11.33 -1.42 4.31
C ASP A 98 11.31 -1.84 2.83
N ALA A 99 10.41 -2.75 2.45
CA ALA A 99 10.26 -3.21 1.07
C ALA A 99 9.55 -2.18 0.17
N LEU A 100 8.55 -1.48 0.70
CA LEU A 100 7.75 -0.51 -0.05
C LEU A 100 8.39 0.87 -0.12
N HIS A 101 9.18 1.26 0.89
CA HIS A 101 9.76 2.59 1.01
C HIS A 101 10.58 3.03 -0.22
N PRO A 102 11.47 2.20 -0.82
CA PRO A 102 12.22 2.59 -2.01
C PRO A 102 11.32 2.81 -3.23
N THR A 103 10.28 2.01 -3.39
CA THR A 103 9.34 2.15 -4.50
C THR A 103 8.44 3.37 -4.35
N THR A 104 7.94 3.63 -3.13
CA THR A 104 7.10 4.79 -2.85
C THR A 104 7.86 6.10 -3.04
N THR A 105 9.10 6.17 -2.55
CA THR A 105 9.98 7.33 -2.75
C THR A 105 10.32 7.55 -4.22
N ALA A 106 10.63 6.48 -4.97
CA ALA A 106 10.86 6.56 -6.41
C ALA A 106 9.63 7.09 -7.18
N LEU A 107 8.43 6.62 -6.83
CA LEU A 107 7.19 7.08 -7.43
C LEU A 107 6.88 8.55 -7.11
N MET A 108 7.06 8.97 -5.85
CA MET A 108 6.90 10.37 -5.45
C MET A 108 7.87 11.28 -6.21
N ASN A 109 9.13 10.89 -6.32
CA ASN A 109 10.13 11.64 -7.08
C ASN A 109 9.76 11.74 -8.56
N ARG A 110 9.24 10.64 -9.15
CA ARG A 110 8.77 10.65 -10.54
C ARG A 110 7.54 11.54 -10.73
N ALA A 111 6.60 11.53 -9.79
CA ALA A 111 5.44 12.42 -9.82
C ALA A 111 5.86 13.90 -9.73
N GLY A 112 6.85 14.22 -8.88
CA GLY A 112 7.44 15.56 -8.81
C GLY A 112 8.03 16.00 -10.15
N ARG A 113 8.90 15.18 -10.75
CA ARG A 113 9.48 15.48 -12.07
C ARG A 113 8.44 15.70 -13.15
N LEU A 114 7.42 14.85 -13.24
CA LEU A 114 6.35 15.00 -14.22
C LEU A 114 5.56 16.29 -14.02
N LYS A 115 5.37 16.72 -12.76
CA LYS A 115 4.71 17.99 -12.45
C LYS A 115 5.56 19.18 -12.89
N ASP A 116 6.87 19.12 -12.65
CA ASP A 116 7.81 20.16 -13.07
C ASP A 116 7.93 20.23 -14.61
N GLU A 117 8.00 19.08 -15.28
CA GLU A 117 7.97 18.95 -16.74
C GLU A 117 6.69 19.56 -17.33
N LYS A 118 5.53 19.25 -16.74
CA LYS A 118 4.25 19.83 -17.14
C LYS A 118 4.28 21.36 -17.02
N LEU A 119 4.72 21.90 -15.89
CA LEU A 119 4.83 23.34 -15.68
C LEU A 119 5.77 23.99 -16.70
N GLY A 120 6.91 23.36 -16.99
CA GLY A 120 7.85 23.83 -18.01
C GLY A 120 7.24 23.86 -19.41
N LEU A 121 6.48 22.82 -19.79
CA LEU A 121 5.75 22.78 -21.05
C LEU A 121 4.68 23.87 -21.14
N GLU A 122 3.91 24.07 -20.07
CA GLU A 122 2.88 25.13 -20.01
C GLU A 122 3.50 26.53 -20.18
N GLN A 123 4.64 26.80 -19.55
CA GLN A 123 5.36 28.07 -19.73
C GLN A 123 5.86 28.26 -21.16
N ARG A 124 6.40 27.20 -21.75
CA ARG A 124 6.92 27.22 -23.13
C ARG A 124 5.81 27.39 -24.16
N ILE A 125 4.64 26.80 -23.95
CA ILE A 125 3.44 27.05 -24.76
C ILE A 125 3.04 28.52 -24.68
N LYS A 126 2.92 29.10 -23.48
CA LYS A 126 2.62 30.53 -23.31
C LYS A 126 3.63 31.44 -24.01
N GLN A 127 4.91 31.09 -23.93
CA GLN A 127 5.96 31.83 -24.62
C GLN A 127 5.80 31.76 -26.14
N MET A 128 5.56 30.56 -26.69
CA MET A 128 5.31 30.35 -28.11
C MET A 128 4.06 31.11 -28.60
N GLU A 129 2.96 31.09 -27.83
CA GLU A 129 1.75 31.86 -28.14
C GLU A 129 2.04 33.36 -28.19
N SER A 130 2.83 33.88 -27.23
CA SER A 130 3.21 35.29 -27.22
C SER A 130 4.09 35.67 -28.43
N GLN A 131 5.00 34.78 -28.84
CA GLN A 131 5.84 34.97 -30.02
C GLN A 131 5.02 34.91 -31.31
N HIS A 132 4.09 33.97 -31.40
CA HIS A 132 3.16 33.83 -32.52
C HIS A 132 2.31 35.10 -32.68
N LEU A 133 1.74 35.63 -31.60
CA LEU A 133 0.99 36.88 -31.62
C LEU A 133 1.85 38.08 -32.05
N LYS A 134 3.11 38.15 -31.64
CA LYS A 134 4.05 39.19 -32.09
C LYS A 134 4.35 39.06 -33.58
N ALA A 135 4.59 37.84 -34.08
CA ALA A 135 4.85 37.58 -35.49
C ALA A 135 3.64 37.95 -36.36
N ILE A 136 2.42 37.62 -35.93
CA ILE A 136 1.18 38.03 -36.62
C ILE A 136 1.10 39.55 -36.69
N LYS A 137 1.34 40.26 -35.58
CA LYS A 137 1.31 41.74 -35.55
C LYS A 137 2.34 42.34 -36.51
N GLN A 138 3.57 41.84 -36.52
CA GLN A 138 4.62 42.31 -37.43
C GLN A 138 4.27 42.06 -38.90
N LEU A 139 3.67 40.91 -39.22
CA LEU A 139 3.21 40.60 -40.57
C LEU A 139 2.03 41.49 -40.99
N ALA A 140 1.11 41.78 -40.07
CA ALA A 140 0.01 42.71 -40.31
C ALA A 140 0.51 44.16 -40.50
N GLU A 141 1.49 44.61 -39.71
CA GLU A 141 2.17 45.90 -39.88
C GLU A 141 2.91 46.00 -41.22
N ALA A 142 3.40 44.88 -41.75
CA ALA A 142 4.00 44.79 -43.09
C ALA A 142 2.97 44.76 -44.24
N GLY A 143 1.67 44.90 -43.94
CA GLY A 143 0.60 45.05 -44.93
C GLY A 143 -0.11 43.76 -45.34
N LEU A 144 0.12 42.63 -44.65
CA LEU A 144 -0.66 41.40 -44.85
C LEU A 144 -2.01 41.46 -44.13
N THR A 145 -3.03 40.84 -44.70
CA THR A 145 -4.31 40.66 -44.01
C THR A 145 -4.14 39.71 -42.80
N CYS A 146 -4.97 39.85 -41.75
CA CYS A 146 -4.84 39.03 -40.54
C CYS A 146 -4.89 37.52 -40.82
N GLU A 147 -5.69 37.06 -41.79
CA GLU A 147 -5.79 35.65 -42.18
C GLU A 147 -4.51 35.13 -42.89
N GLU A 148 -3.85 35.98 -43.68
CA GLU A 148 -2.58 35.65 -44.34
C GLU A 148 -1.39 35.69 -43.37
N ALA A 149 -1.44 36.58 -42.38
CA ALA A 149 -0.46 36.66 -41.30
C ALA A 149 -0.56 35.44 -40.37
N GLU A 150 -1.75 35.01 -39.99
CA GLU A 150 -1.98 33.79 -39.18
C GLU A 150 -1.55 32.52 -39.91
N SER A 151 -1.86 32.40 -41.20
CA SER A 151 -1.48 31.22 -41.99
C SER A 151 0.03 31.11 -42.20
N ARG A 152 0.76 32.24 -42.27
CA ARG A 152 2.23 32.29 -42.36
C ARG A 152 2.94 32.19 -41.01
N ALA A 153 2.30 32.57 -39.91
CA ALA A 153 2.87 32.47 -38.57
C ALA A 153 2.85 31.04 -37.98
N LYS A 154 2.13 30.10 -38.62
CA LYS A 154 2.10 28.69 -38.19
C LYS A 154 3.51 28.09 -38.07
N PRO A 155 3.76 27.25 -37.05
CA PRO A 155 5.04 26.57 -36.88
C PRO A 155 5.39 25.75 -38.12
N SER A 156 6.68 25.70 -38.45
CA SER A 156 7.16 25.07 -39.67
C SER A 156 6.73 23.60 -39.75
N ARG A 157 6.47 23.10 -40.96
CA ARG A 157 6.06 21.70 -41.20
C ARG A 157 7.05 20.69 -40.59
N SER A 158 8.32 21.05 -40.46
CA SER A 158 9.37 20.27 -39.80
C SER A 158 9.22 20.18 -38.29
N ASP A 159 8.75 21.24 -37.62
CA ASP A 159 8.55 21.23 -36.16
C ASP A 159 7.34 20.36 -35.79
N ILE A 160 6.29 20.44 -36.62
CA ILE A 160 5.11 19.56 -36.51
C ILE A 160 5.51 18.09 -36.73
N GLN A 161 6.36 17.80 -37.73
CA GLN A 161 6.85 16.44 -37.97
C GLN A 161 7.71 15.89 -36.82
N LYS A 162 8.57 16.70 -36.20
CA LYS A 162 9.35 16.31 -35.01
C LYS A 162 8.45 15.97 -33.82
N LEU A 163 7.50 16.83 -33.48
CA LEU A 163 6.54 16.57 -32.40
C LEU A 163 5.65 15.35 -32.69
N THR A 164 5.26 15.16 -33.95
CA THR A 164 4.45 14.01 -34.38
C THR A 164 5.22 12.70 -34.26
N SER A 165 6.51 12.69 -34.62
CA SER A 165 7.37 11.52 -34.50
C SER A 165 7.71 11.20 -33.04
N GLU A 166 7.91 12.21 -32.19
CA GLU A 166 8.04 12.02 -30.74
C GLU A 166 6.77 11.41 -30.12
N LEU A 167 5.58 11.92 -30.49
CA LEU A 167 4.30 11.39 -30.03
C LEU A 167 4.07 9.93 -30.46
N HIS A 168 4.45 9.58 -31.69
CA HIS A 168 4.34 8.21 -32.21
C HIS A 168 5.32 7.23 -31.56
N SER A 169 6.39 7.72 -30.91
CA SER A 169 7.37 6.87 -30.22
C SER A 169 6.96 6.49 -28.79
N LEU A 170 6.07 7.26 -28.16
CA LEU A 170 5.64 7.03 -26.77
C LEU A 170 4.91 5.69 -26.56
N PRO A 171 4.00 5.23 -27.44
CA PRO A 171 3.38 3.91 -27.32
C PRO A 171 4.41 2.78 -27.41
N PHE A 172 5.40 2.90 -28.31
CA PHE A 172 6.46 1.91 -28.46
C PHE A 172 7.33 1.79 -27.20
N ILE A 173 7.63 2.92 -26.56
CA ILE A 173 8.31 2.94 -25.25
C ILE A 173 7.43 2.31 -24.16
N GLY A 174 6.12 2.59 -24.18
CA GLY A 174 5.13 1.96 -23.29
C GLY A 174 5.09 0.45 -23.43
N ASP A 175 4.99 -0.04 -24.67
CA ASP A 175 4.97 -1.47 -25.01
C ASP A 175 6.29 -2.15 -24.65
N GLN A 176 7.43 -1.48 -24.85
CA GLN A 176 8.74 -2.00 -24.45
C GLN A 176 8.85 -2.14 -22.92
N VAL A 177 8.33 -1.17 -22.17
CA VAL A 177 8.28 -1.23 -20.70
C VAL A 177 7.33 -2.34 -20.24
N GLN A 178 6.15 -2.45 -20.85
CA GLN A 178 5.16 -3.49 -20.55
C GLN A 178 5.69 -4.89 -20.87
N TRP A 179 6.40 -5.05 -22.00
CA TRP A 179 7.06 -6.30 -22.36
C TRP A 179 8.18 -6.67 -21.39
N ARG A 180 9.01 -5.70 -20.97
CA ARG A 180 10.05 -5.93 -19.95
C ARG A 180 9.45 -6.34 -18.61
N LEU A 181 8.34 -5.72 -18.20
CA LEU A 181 7.59 -6.10 -17.00
C LEU A 181 6.98 -7.50 -17.14
N GLY A 182 6.37 -7.82 -18.28
CA GLY A 182 5.81 -9.15 -18.55
C GLY A 182 6.88 -10.25 -18.57
N SER A 183 8.03 -10.01 -19.19
CA SER A 183 9.19 -10.91 -19.18
C SER A 183 9.77 -11.10 -17.77
N TYR A 184 9.81 -10.04 -16.97
CA TYR A 184 10.23 -10.12 -15.57
C TYR A 184 9.25 -10.96 -14.74
N VAL A 185 7.94 -10.72 -14.88
CA VAL A 185 6.88 -11.52 -14.24
C VAL A 185 6.93 -12.98 -14.68
N HIS A 186 7.18 -13.26 -15.96
CA HIS A 186 7.31 -14.63 -16.47
C HIS A 186 8.54 -15.35 -15.91
N ARG A 187 9.69 -14.65 -15.80
CA ARG A 187 10.89 -15.21 -15.15
C ARG A 187 10.67 -15.50 -13.68
N LEU A 188 9.95 -14.65 -12.96
CA LEU A 188 9.55 -14.92 -11.58
C LEU A 188 8.66 -16.16 -11.48
N LYS A 189 7.66 -16.32 -12.37
CA LYS A 189 6.81 -17.52 -12.42
C LYS A 189 7.61 -18.80 -12.72
N LEU A 190 8.57 -18.75 -13.65
CA LEU A 190 9.44 -19.90 -13.95
C LEU A 190 10.38 -20.25 -12.78
N GLN A 191 10.87 -19.26 -12.03
CA GLN A 191 11.63 -19.48 -10.80
C GLN A 191 10.77 -20.03 -9.65
N GLU A 192 9.47 -19.73 -9.63
CA GLU A 192 8.52 -20.33 -8.70
C GLU A 192 8.19 -21.78 -9.07
N GLN A 193 8.12 -22.10 -10.37
CA GLN A 193 7.79 -23.44 -10.88
C GLN A 193 8.98 -24.41 -10.91
N SER A 194 10.21 -23.91 -11.07
CA SER A 194 11.44 -24.72 -11.04
C SER A 194 11.89 -25.13 -9.63
N LYS A 195 11.22 -24.64 -8.58
CA LYS A 195 11.40 -25.13 -7.21
C LYS A 195 10.67 -26.47 -7.05
N THR A 196 11.32 -27.57 -7.42
CA THR A 196 10.88 -28.92 -7.05
C THR A 196 11.04 -29.16 -5.53
N PRO A 197 10.20 -30.01 -4.92
CA PRO A 197 10.14 -30.25 -3.47
C PRO A 197 11.29 -31.15 -2.96
N ARG A 198 12.55 -30.78 -3.25
CA ARG A 198 13.73 -31.45 -2.70
C ARG A 198 14.81 -30.52 -2.14
N GLU A 199 14.61 -29.20 -2.17
CA GLU A 199 15.49 -28.23 -1.48
C GLU A 199 14.82 -27.63 -0.23
N LEU A 200 14.00 -28.43 0.48
CA LEU A 200 13.37 -28.06 1.75
C LEU A 200 14.07 -28.67 2.98
N THR A 201 15.25 -29.25 2.79
CA THR A 201 16.11 -29.75 3.87
C THR A 201 17.57 -29.43 3.56
N ALA A 202 17.96 -28.18 3.84
CA ALA A 202 19.31 -27.75 4.19
C ALA A 202 19.21 -26.39 4.91
#